data_AF-A0A9W7BMD3-F1
#
_entry.id   AF-A0A9W7BMD3-F1
#
_cell.length_a   1.000
_cell.length_b   1.000
_cell.length_c   1.000
_cell.angle_alpha   90.00
_cell.angle_beta   90.00
_cell.angle_gamma   90.00
#
_symmetry.space_group_name_H-M   'P 1'
#
loop_
_entity.id
_entity.type
_entity.pdbx_description
1 polymer ?
#
loop_
_entity_poly.entity_id
_entity_poly.type
_entity_poly.pdbx_seq_one_letter_code
_entity_poly.pdbx_strand_id
1 'polypeptide(L)'
;MKSYYALTAAAAAMLRGCHAQDPATGWMAYAVGDISSTGAERITRLEMTWTVGAEPTKSSAFFSPWFGMDPEDNLNLIQPVNPWSGSRFGGGSWSAYTEYYQWSPTHNSNSASFNVESGNTLKGSLVYDASSDSYTLTQTCVETGDSSSQVVKAQNGKKYTLPYVVYEKTFPCADYPADEIVTFRDIVMECDGIDCTQDVVWSAKIKDDNCNMAAHISDDNSEISITWDTTLESKYDVFSRQELFDMNYHGNWALAMDLDENLLALDGVRLPTPVHPIKCTADLALIAEDVKNGKDEVTKIEVDCDKTRSSDCIADLTAFMGVVDTSLGHATTALSDCTDGTDSDCNVDLNTVVATLETVSTDLEQALVDCPSKDIKDCVKDVVNTGKTIFSVIGDAVEAVKACKA
;
A
#
# COMPACT_ATOMS: atom_id res chain seq x y z
N MET A 1 -13.42 -0.10 -61.32
CA MET A 1 -12.38 -0.71 -60.48
C MET A 1 -11.57 0.38 -59.79
N LYS A 2 -11.94 0.74 -58.56
CA LYS A 2 -11.09 1.48 -57.63
C LYS A 2 -11.37 0.91 -56.25
N SER A 3 -10.45 0.07 -55.77
CA SER A 3 -10.49 -0.52 -54.44
C SER A 3 -10.10 0.54 -53.42
N TYR A 4 -10.99 0.79 -52.45
CA TYR A 4 -10.66 1.51 -51.23
C TYR A 4 -10.04 0.52 -50.26
N TYR A 5 -8.78 0.74 -49.88
CA TYR A 5 -8.15 0.02 -48.77
C TYR A 5 -8.74 0.55 -47.46
N ALA A 6 -9.38 -0.34 -46.71
CA ALA A 6 -9.72 -0.13 -45.32
C ALA A 6 -8.43 -0.12 -44.49
N LEU A 7 -8.05 1.03 -43.93
CA LEU A 7 -7.12 1.08 -42.81
C LEU A 7 -7.90 0.73 -41.54
N THR A 8 -7.70 -0.47 -41.05
CA THR A 8 -8.06 -0.90 -39.69
C THR A 8 -7.22 -0.10 -38.70
N ALA A 9 -7.86 0.81 -37.96
CA ALA A 9 -7.27 1.44 -36.80
C ALA A 9 -7.20 0.41 -35.66
N ALA A 10 -6.03 -0.18 -35.46
CA ALA A 10 -5.73 -0.93 -34.25
C ALA A 10 -5.51 0.10 -33.13
N ALA A 11 -6.56 0.37 -32.36
CA ALA A 11 -6.45 1.04 -31.08
C ALA A 11 -5.66 0.11 -30.14
N ALA A 12 -4.35 0.34 -30.04
CA ALA A 12 -3.53 -0.24 -28.99
C ALA A 12 -4.01 0.36 -27.67
N ALA A 13 -4.84 -0.39 -26.95
CA ALA A 13 -5.10 -0.16 -25.54
C ALA A 13 -3.76 -0.33 -24.81
N MET A 14 -3.09 0.80 -24.52
CA MET A 14 -2.07 0.82 -23.49
C MET A 14 -2.80 0.48 -22.20
N LEU A 15 -2.69 -0.79 -21.81
CA LEU A 15 -3.01 -1.27 -20.48
C LEU A 15 -2.14 -0.44 -19.54
N ARG A 16 -2.73 0.58 -18.92
CA ARG A 16 -2.15 1.27 -17.79
C ARG A 16 -1.91 0.19 -16.74
N GLY A 17 -0.65 -0.16 -16.51
CA GLY A 17 -0.25 -0.98 -15.38
C GLY A 17 -0.38 -0.15 -14.11
N CYS A 18 -1.61 0.21 -13.72
CA CYS A 18 -1.86 0.49 -12.32
C CYS A 18 -1.59 -0.82 -11.60
N HIS A 19 -0.42 -0.91 -10.97
CA HIS A 19 -0.09 -2.03 -10.11
C HIS A 19 -1.11 -2.02 -8.98
N ALA A 20 -2.06 -2.96 -9.03
CA ALA A 20 -2.91 -3.25 -7.91
C ALA A 20 -2.03 -3.41 -6.66
N GLN A 21 -2.24 -2.55 -5.66
CA GLN A 21 -1.41 -2.52 -4.45
C GLN A 21 -1.85 -3.57 -3.42
N ASP A 22 -3.01 -4.17 -3.66
CA ASP A 22 -3.49 -5.29 -2.87
C ASP A 22 -2.94 -6.64 -3.34
N PRO A 23 -2.64 -7.55 -2.39
CA PRO A 23 -2.63 -7.32 -0.94
C PRO A 23 -1.43 -6.45 -0.52
N ALA A 24 -1.69 -5.43 0.30
CA ALA A 24 -0.66 -4.53 0.82
C ALA A 24 0.39 -5.28 1.67
N THR A 25 1.61 -4.75 1.73
CA THR A 25 2.77 -5.39 2.39
C THR A 25 2.54 -5.70 3.88
N GLY A 26 1.60 -5.02 4.54
CA GLY A 26 1.25 -5.25 5.95
C GLY A 26 0.09 -6.22 6.20
N TRP A 27 -0.57 -6.77 5.17
CA TRP A 27 -1.67 -7.71 5.38
C TRP A 27 -1.14 -9.08 5.78
N MET A 28 -1.88 -9.80 6.63
CA MET A 28 -1.53 -11.16 7.03
C MET A 28 -2.45 -12.19 6.40
N ALA A 29 -3.73 -12.19 6.80
CA ALA A 29 -4.78 -13.01 6.21
C ALA A 29 -5.96 -12.14 5.83
N TYR A 30 -6.67 -12.54 4.78
CA TYR A 30 -7.82 -11.79 4.30
C TYR A 30 -8.80 -12.66 3.54
N ALA A 31 -10.06 -12.23 3.52
CA ALA A 31 -11.06 -12.67 2.56
C ALA A 31 -11.33 -11.54 1.57
N VAL A 32 -11.50 -11.88 0.30
CA VAL A 32 -11.90 -10.96 -0.77
C VAL A 32 -13.16 -11.48 -1.44
N GLY A 33 -14.13 -10.58 -1.67
CA GLY A 33 -15.36 -10.92 -2.39
C GLY A 33 -15.25 -10.62 -3.88
N ASP A 34 -15.87 -11.47 -4.70
CA ASP A 34 -16.09 -11.21 -6.12
C ASP A 34 -17.59 -10.97 -6.35
N ILE A 35 -17.93 -9.79 -6.86
CA ILE A 35 -19.30 -9.40 -7.18
C ILE A 35 -19.66 -9.64 -8.66
N SER A 36 -18.75 -10.16 -9.49
CA SER A 36 -18.95 -10.28 -10.94
C SER A 36 -20.17 -11.14 -11.31
N SER A 37 -20.51 -12.13 -10.47
CA SER A 37 -21.71 -12.97 -10.57
C SER A 37 -23.03 -12.19 -10.49
N THR A 38 -23.02 -11.05 -9.79
CA THR A 38 -24.21 -10.20 -9.57
C THR A 38 -24.58 -9.38 -10.79
N GLY A 39 -23.62 -9.15 -11.70
CA GLY A 39 -23.76 -8.21 -12.82
C GLY A 39 -23.80 -6.73 -12.42
N ALA A 40 -23.60 -6.42 -11.14
CA ALA A 40 -23.58 -5.07 -10.63
C ALA A 40 -22.26 -4.37 -10.95
N GLU A 41 -22.32 -3.05 -11.03
CA GLU A 41 -21.17 -2.19 -11.26
C GLU A 41 -20.56 -1.66 -9.96
N ARG A 42 -21.28 -1.74 -8.83
CA ARG A 42 -20.88 -1.14 -7.56
C ARG A 42 -21.53 -1.83 -6.36
N ILE A 43 -20.79 -1.91 -5.26
CA ILE A 43 -21.35 -2.23 -3.94
C ILE A 43 -21.94 -0.94 -3.35
N THR A 44 -23.25 -0.86 -3.19
CA THR A 44 -23.95 0.30 -2.62
C THR A 44 -24.08 0.23 -1.11
N ARG A 45 -23.96 -0.96 -0.52
CA ARG A 45 -23.92 -1.15 0.94
C ARG A 45 -23.02 -2.33 1.30
N LEU A 46 -22.20 -2.14 2.33
CA LEU A 46 -21.54 -3.23 3.05
C LEU A 46 -21.66 -2.98 4.55
N GLU A 47 -22.25 -3.91 5.29
CA GLU A 47 -22.32 -3.89 6.76
C GLU A 47 -21.85 -5.22 7.34
N MET A 48 -21.18 -5.17 8.47
CA MET A 48 -20.81 -6.34 9.27
C MET A 48 -20.78 -5.96 10.76
N THR A 49 -20.93 -6.95 11.63
CA THR A 49 -20.65 -6.84 13.06
C THR A 49 -19.47 -7.74 13.45
N TRP A 50 -18.71 -7.37 14.46
CA TRP A 50 -17.65 -8.22 15.02
C TRP A 50 -17.45 -7.92 16.50
N THR A 51 -16.77 -8.83 17.19
CA THR A 51 -16.42 -8.65 18.59
C THR A 51 -14.97 -8.17 18.70
N VAL A 52 -14.74 -7.15 19.53
CA VAL A 52 -13.39 -6.68 19.87
C VAL A 52 -12.66 -7.78 20.63
N GLY A 53 -11.46 -8.14 20.18
CA GLY A 53 -10.68 -9.23 20.78
C GLY A 53 -10.21 -8.95 22.21
N ALA A 54 -9.69 -9.98 22.86
CA ALA A 54 -8.99 -9.93 24.14
C ALA A 54 -7.87 -8.91 24.10
N GLU A 55 -7.60 -8.27 25.24
CA GLU A 55 -6.37 -7.51 25.38
C GLU A 55 -5.19 -8.50 25.46
N PRO A 56 -4.17 -8.39 24.60
CA PRO A 56 -2.95 -9.17 24.76
C PRO A 56 -2.30 -8.86 26.12
N THR A 57 -1.84 -9.90 26.83
CA THR A 57 -1.32 -9.73 28.21
C THR A 57 -0.10 -8.81 28.27
N LYS A 58 0.78 -8.86 27.26
CA LYS A 58 1.97 -8.03 27.13
C LYS A 58 2.28 -7.80 25.66
N SER A 59 1.66 -6.81 25.06
CA SER A 59 1.91 -6.46 23.66
C SER A 59 2.27 -5.00 23.55
N SER A 60 3.32 -4.71 22.79
CA SER A 60 3.60 -3.38 22.27
C SER A 60 3.26 -3.29 20.78
N ALA A 61 2.54 -4.28 20.25
CA ALA A 61 2.23 -4.34 18.83
C ALA A 61 1.14 -3.36 18.44
N PHE A 62 1.08 -3.06 17.15
CA PHE A 62 -0.06 -2.43 16.53
C PHE A 62 -0.57 -3.33 15.43
N PHE A 63 -1.83 -3.71 15.52
CA PHE A 63 -2.51 -4.57 14.57
C PHE A 63 -3.97 -4.21 14.52
N SER A 64 -4.63 -4.60 13.43
CA SER A 64 -6.01 -4.19 13.20
C SER A 64 -6.79 -5.25 12.42
N PRO A 65 -7.88 -5.78 12.98
CA PRO A 65 -8.96 -6.33 12.18
C PRO A 65 -9.81 -5.21 11.56
N TRP A 66 -10.17 -5.38 10.30
CA TRP A 66 -11.04 -4.45 9.59
C TRP A 66 -11.79 -5.13 8.44
N PHE A 67 -12.84 -4.48 7.93
CA PHE A 67 -13.42 -4.80 6.63
C PHE A 67 -13.50 -3.52 5.79
N GLY A 68 -13.46 -3.64 4.47
CA GLY A 68 -13.36 -2.46 3.61
C GLY A 68 -13.74 -2.75 2.18
N MET A 69 -13.61 -1.75 1.33
CA MET A 69 -13.80 -1.90 -0.10
C MET A 69 -12.77 -1.09 -0.88
N ASP A 70 -12.36 -1.64 -2.02
CA ASP A 70 -11.53 -0.98 -3.01
C ASP A 70 -12.28 -0.83 -4.35
N PRO A 71 -11.89 0.17 -5.15
CA PRO A 71 -12.21 0.22 -6.57
C PRO A 71 -11.41 -0.81 -7.35
N GLU A 72 -11.81 -1.09 -8.59
CA GLU A 72 -11.11 -2.04 -9.46
C GLU A 72 -9.63 -1.68 -9.72
N ASP A 73 -9.24 -0.41 -9.60
CA ASP A 73 -7.84 0.01 -9.73
C ASP A 73 -6.98 -0.20 -8.47
N ASN A 74 -7.60 -0.58 -7.34
CA ASN A 74 -6.96 -0.78 -6.03
C ASN A 74 -6.03 0.37 -5.63
N LEU A 75 -6.42 1.62 -5.94
CA LEU A 75 -5.65 2.81 -5.58
C LEU A 75 -6.21 3.53 -4.34
N ASN A 76 -7.35 3.08 -3.80
CA ASN A 76 -8.04 3.71 -2.68
C ASN A 76 -8.84 2.71 -1.87
N LEU A 77 -8.84 2.86 -0.54
CA LEU A 77 -9.52 1.98 0.39
C LEU A 77 -10.45 2.79 1.29
N ILE A 78 -11.66 2.29 1.52
CA ILE A 78 -12.57 2.79 2.55
C ILE A 78 -12.90 1.68 3.54
N GLN A 79 -12.83 1.97 4.85
CA GLN A 79 -12.95 0.93 5.86
C GLN A 79 -13.35 1.44 7.25
N PRO A 80 -14.13 0.67 8.03
CA PRO A 80 -14.15 0.71 9.48
C PRO A 80 -12.96 -0.08 10.03
N VAL A 81 -12.22 0.50 10.97
CA VAL A 81 -10.96 -0.03 11.50
C VAL A 81 -11.08 -0.20 13.01
N ASN A 82 -10.58 -1.31 13.56
CA ASN A 82 -10.55 -1.55 14.99
C ASN A 82 -9.12 -1.89 15.45
N PRO A 83 -8.22 -0.89 15.56
CA PRO A 83 -6.84 -1.19 15.90
C PRO A 83 -6.64 -1.39 17.39
N TRP A 84 -5.71 -2.30 17.70
CA TRP A 84 -5.02 -2.35 18.97
C TRP A 84 -3.79 -1.47 18.90
N SER A 85 -3.65 -0.55 19.85
CA SER A 85 -2.45 0.28 19.99
C SER A 85 -1.72 -0.13 21.27
N GLY A 86 -0.71 -0.98 21.12
CA GLY A 86 0.16 -1.40 22.20
C GLY A 86 1.06 -0.27 22.71
N SER A 87 1.45 -0.36 23.98
CA SER A 87 2.40 0.55 24.62
C SER A 87 3.78 -0.09 24.74
N ARG A 88 4.84 0.70 24.58
CA ARG A 88 6.24 0.24 24.76
C ARG A 88 6.50 -0.32 26.16
N PHE A 89 5.73 0.09 27.17
CA PHE A 89 5.86 -0.38 28.55
C PHE A 89 4.95 -1.58 28.87
N GLY A 90 4.30 -2.15 27.87
CA GLY A 90 3.28 -3.19 28.02
C GLY A 90 1.89 -2.60 28.27
N GLY A 91 0.87 -3.35 27.87
CA GLY A 91 -0.52 -2.90 27.82
C GLY A 91 -0.85 -2.21 26.50
N GLY A 92 -2.06 -1.66 26.38
CA GLY A 92 -2.52 -0.98 25.18
C GLY A 92 -4.01 -0.69 25.30
N SER A 93 -4.62 -0.28 24.18
CA SER A 93 -6.05 -0.06 24.13
C SER A 93 -6.59 -0.33 22.75
N TRP A 94 -7.82 -0.85 22.71
CA TRP A 94 -8.60 -0.90 21.49
C TRP A 94 -9.23 0.47 21.20
N SER A 95 -9.27 0.80 19.92
CA SER A 95 -10.02 1.96 19.43
C SER A 95 -10.83 1.57 18.20
N ALA A 96 -11.70 2.47 17.76
CA ALA A 96 -12.50 2.31 16.56
C ALA A 96 -12.57 3.64 15.81
N TYR A 97 -12.43 3.60 14.50
CA TYR A 97 -12.60 4.74 13.59
C TYR A 97 -12.85 4.27 12.16
N THR A 98 -13.30 5.17 11.30
CA THR A 98 -13.38 4.92 9.85
C THR A 98 -12.24 5.62 9.13
N GLU A 99 -11.71 5.01 8.08
CA GLU A 99 -10.56 5.47 7.30
C GLU A 99 -10.88 5.53 5.81
N TYR A 100 -10.25 6.51 5.16
CA TYR A 100 -10.04 6.57 3.73
C TYR A 100 -8.54 6.63 3.48
N TYR A 101 -8.03 5.67 2.73
CA TYR A 101 -6.63 5.61 2.33
C TYR A 101 -6.52 5.71 0.81
N GLN A 102 -5.53 6.44 0.33
CA GLN A 102 -5.12 6.52 -1.06
C GLN A 102 -3.63 6.26 -1.10
N TRP A 103 -3.21 5.33 -1.94
CA TRP A 103 -1.80 4.98 -2.03
C TRP A 103 -1.01 5.96 -2.90
N SER A 104 -1.58 6.44 -4.02
CA SER A 104 -0.89 7.36 -4.93
C SER A 104 -1.80 8.46 -5.51
N PRO A 105 -1.42 9.75 -5.38
CA PRO A 105 -0.45 10.24 -4.40
C PRO A 105 -0.93 9.87 -2.98
N THR A 106 0.00 9.57 -2.07
CA THR A 106 -0.38 9.06 -0.75
C THR A 106 -1.22 10.07 0.02
N HIS A 107 -2.40 9.64 0.48
CA HIS A 107 -3.27 10.44 1.33
C HIS A 107 -4.06 9.54 2.29
N ASN A 108 -4.09 9.92 3.56
CA ASN A 108 -4.90 9.26 4.58
C ASN A 108 -5.83 10.27 5.25
N SER A 109 -7.10 9.91 5.44
CA SER A 109 -8.11 10.64 6.20
C SER A 109 -8.87 9.71 7.14
N ASN A 110 -8.73 9.98 8.44
CA ASN A 110 -9.43 9.26 9.50
C ASN A 110 -10.53 10.11 10.11
N SER A 111 -11.66 9.48 10.45
CA SER A 111 -12.67 10.10 11.31
C SER A 111 -12.13 10.27 12.74
N ALA A 112 -12.87 10.99 13.58
CA ALA A 112 -12.63 10.94 15.02
C ALA A 112 -12.70 9.49 15.53
N SER A 113 -11.73 9.09 16.35
CA SER A 113 -11.71 7.78 16.99
C SER A 113 -12.45 7.80 18.32
N PHE A 114 -12.86 6.62 18.76
CA PHE A 114 -13.40 6.39 20.09
C PHE A 114 -12.79 5.11 20.69
N ASN A 115 -12.78 5.02 22.02
CA ASN A 115 -12.27 3.86 22.73
C ASN A 115 -13.33 2.76 22.76
N VAL A 116 -12.89 1.51 22.70
CA VAL A 116 -13.74 0.34 22.90
C VAL A 116 -13.04 -0.64 23.83
N GLU A 117 -13.81 -1.48 24.49
CA GLU A 117 -13.29 -2.50 25.40
C GLU A 117 -13.31 -3.88 24.75
N SER A 118 -12.44 -4.76 25.23
CA SER A 118 -12.48 -6.17 24.85
C SER A 118 -13.88 -6.76 25.09
N GLY A 119 -14.35 -7.56 24.13
CA GLY A 119 -15.68 -8.18 24.17
C GLY A 119 -16.82 -7.25 23.75
N ASN A 120 -16.60 -5.95 23.53
CA ASN A 120 -17.62 -5.09 22.90
C ASN A 120 -17.94 -5.55 21.48
N THR A 121 -19.14 -5.23 21.02
CA THR A 121 -19.60 -5.49 19.66
C THR A 121 -19.51 -4.23 18.84
N LEU A 122 -18.75 -4.29 17.76
CA LEU A 122 -18.68 -3.24 16.76
C LEU A 122 -19.63 -3.55 15.60
N LYS A 123 -20.34 -2.53 15.13
CA LYS A 123 -21.08 -2.56 13.87
C LYS A 123 -20.48 -1.52 12.93
N GLY A 124 -20.00 -1.97 11.76
CA GLY A 124 -19.50 -1.11 10.69
C GLY A 124 -20.50 -1.03 9.54
N SER A 125 -20.50 0.09 8.82
CA SER A 125 -21.32 0.25 7.61
C SER A 125 -20.68 1.21 6.61
N LEU A 126 -20.73 0.84 5.33
CA LEU A 126 -20.29 1.63 4.17
C LEU A 126 -21.50 1.76 3.25
N VAL A 127 -22.07 2.96 3.11
CA VAL A 127 -23.31 3.18 2.33
C VAL A 127 -23.12 4.25 1.28
N TYR A 128 -23.40 3.90 0.02
CA TYR A 128 -23.33 4.81 -1.11
C TYR A 128 -24.56 5.72 -1.18
N ASP A 129 -24.33 7.02 -1.40
CA ASP A 129 -25.34 8.01 -1.74
C ASP A 129 -25.13 8.50 -3.17
N ALA A 130 -26.01 8.06 -4.07
CA ALA A 130 -25.99 8.43 -5.48
C ALA A 130 -26.20 9.94 -5.71
N SER A 131 -26.88 10.64 -4.81
CA SER A 131 -27.16 12.07 -4.99
C SER A 131 -25.92 12.94 -4.84
N SER A 132 -24.98 12.49 -4.01
CA SER A 132 -23.76 13.22 -3.69
C SER A 132 -22.49 12.53 -4.18
N ASP A 133 -22.63 11.38 -4.83
CA ASP A 133 -21.53 10.50 -5.28
C ASP A 133 -20.50 10.26 -4.17
N SER A 134 -20.96 9.75 -3.04
CA SER A 134 -20.11 9.51 -1.87
C SER A 134 -20.54 8.30 -1.06
N TYR A 135 -19.62 7.77 -0.26
CA TYR A 135 -19.91 6.78 0.76
C TYR A 135 -19.96 7.46 2.13
N THR A 136 -20.97 7.13 2.92
CA THR A 136 -20.96 7.37 4.35
C THR A 136 -20.39 6.14 5.03
N LEU A 137 -19.27 6.33 5.71
CA LEU A 137 -18.62 5.30 6.52
C LEU A 137 -19.06 5.53 7.97
N THR A 138 -19.44 4.46 8.65
CA THR A 138 -19.80 4.49 10.08
C THR A 138 -19.25 3.28 10.81
N GLN A 139 -18.93 3.47 12.09
CA GLN A 139 -18.62 2.39 13.02
C GLN A 139 -19.20 2.74 14.38
N THR A 140 -19.86 1.80 15.03
CA THR A 140 -20.58 2.02 16.29
C THR A 140 -20.29 0.88 17.27
N CYS A 141 -19.99 1.21 18.52
CA CYS A 141 -20.04 0.24 19.62
C CYS A 141 -21.51 0.03 20.02
N VAL A 142 -22.01 -1.19 19.88
CA VAL A 142 -23.43 -1.51 20.11
C VAL A 142 -23.81 -1.29 21.57
N GLU A 143 -22.90 -1.58 22.49
CA GLU A 143 -23.13 -1.49 23.92
C GLU A 143 -23.17 -0.04 24.43
N THR A 144 -22.29 0.83 23.94
CA THR A 144 -22.20 2.22 24.42
C THR A 144 -22.96 3.21 23.54
N GLY A 145 -23.17 2.89 22.27
CA GLY A 145 -23.69 3.81 21.25
C GLY A 145 -22.67 4.83 20.75
N ASP A 146 -21.42 4.78 21.22
CA ASP A 146 -20.35 5.61 20.68
C ASP A 146 -20.08 5.24 19.22
N SER A 147 -19.82 6.26 18.40
CA SER A 147 -19.68 6.08 16.97
C SER A 147 -18.68 7.01 16.34
N SER A 148 -18.04 6.55 15.27
CA SER A 148 -17.29 7.36 14.32
C SER A 148 -18.01 7.40 12.98
N SER A 149 -17.86 8.50 12.25
CA SER A 149 -18.36 8.59 10.88
C SER A 149 -17.55 9.58 10.04
N GLN A 150 -17.46 9.30 8.74
CA GLN A 150 -17.01 10.25 7.74
C GLN A 150 -17.72 10.03 6.40
N VAL A 151 -17.69 11.05 5.54
CA VAL A 151 -18.22 10.99 4.17
C VAL A 151 -17.06 11.09 3.19
N VAL A 152 -16.93 10.09 2.32
CA VAL A 152 -15.84 9.97 1.35
C VAL A 152 -16.40 10.08 -0.07
N LYS A 153 -15.92 11.04 -0.85
CA LYS A 153 -16.34 11.21 -2.25
C LYS A 153 -15.78 10.08 -3.12
N ALA A 154 -16.60 9.57 -4.03
CA ALA A 154 -16.21 8.51 -4.95
C ALA A 154 -15.39 9.04 -6.15
N GLN A 155 -14.46 9.97 -5.90
CA GLN A 155 -13.45 10.51 -6.82
C GLN A 155 -13.80 10.45 -8.33
N ASN A 156 -14.82 11.22 -8.74
CA ASN A 156 -15.32 11.26 -10.12
C ASN A 156 -16.02 9.98 -10.60
N GLY A 157 -16.94 9.44 -9.80
CA GLY A 157 -17.72 8.25 -10.15
C GLY A 157 -16.97 6.92 -10.06
N LYS A 158 -15.79 6.90 -9.42
CA LYS A 158 -15.05 5.68 -9.06
C LYS A 158 -15.97 4.72 -8.31
N LYS A 159 -15.96 3.45 -8.71
CA LYS A 159 -16.86 2.41 -8.21
C LYS A 159 -16.07 1.49 -7.29
N TYR A 160 -16.58 1.26 -6.08
CA TYR A 160 -16.02 0.31 -5.14
C TYR A 160 -16.70 -1.04 -5.39
N THR A 161 -15.90 -2.05 -5.72
CA THR A 161 -16.36 -3.33 -6.25
C THR A 161 -15.67 -4.53 -5.60
N LEU A 162 -14.61 -4.29 -4.82
CA LEU A 162 -13.79 -5.34 -4.21
C LEU A 162 -13.91 -5.22 -2.68
N PRO A 163 -14.80 -5.98 -2.03
CA PRO A 163 -14.92 -5.98 -0.60
C PRO A 163 -13.87 -6.90 0.04
N TYR A 164 -13.38 -6.50 1.20
CA TYR A 164 -12.37 -7.23 1.95
C TYR A 164 -12.75 -7.39 3.42
N VAL A 165 -12.26 -8.47 4.02
CA VAL A 165 -12.10 -8.64 5.47
C VAL A 165 -10.65 -8.97 5.72
N VAL A 166 -9.96 -8.21 6.58
CA VAL A 166 -8.49 -8.28 6.71
C VAL A 166 -8.08 -8.26 8.17
N TYR A 167 -6.97 -8.94 8.44
CA TYR A 167 -6.17 -8.74 9.63
C TYR A 167 -4.77 -8.31 9.19
N GLU A 168 -4.30 -7.20 9.74
CA GLU A 168 -3.04 -6.57 9.32
C GLU A 168 -2.06 -6.34 10.46
N LYS A 169 -0.81 -6.09 10.03
CA LYS A 169 0.41 -5.78 10.76
C LYS A 169 1.06 -6.98 11.44
N THR A 170 2.36 -7.08 11.23
CA THR A 170 3.12 -8.30 11.49
C THR A 170 4.01 -8.17 12.71
N PHE A 171 3.76 -9.03 13.69
CA PHE A 171 4.40 -9.05 15.00
C PHE A 171 4.62 -10.51 15.48
N PRO A 172 5.44 -10.72 16.52
CA PRO A 172 5.50 -11.97 17.28
C PRO A 172 4.13 -12.53 17.66
N CYS A 173 3.98 -13.85 17.63
CA CYS A 173 2.67 -14.50 17.84
C CYS A 173 2.09 -14.23 19.23
N ALA A 174 2.96 -14.11 20.24
CA ALA A 174 2.58 -13.80 21.60
C ALA A 174 2.05 -12.36 21.80
N ASP A 175 2.18 -11.48 20.79
CA ASP A 175 1.66 -10.12 20.85
C ASP A 175 0.19 -9.98 20.43
N TYR A 176 -0.37 -10.99 19.76
CA TYR A 176 -1.76 -10.98 19.31
C TYR A 176 -2.73 -11.38 20.44
N PRO A 177 -4.04 -11.09 20.30
CA PRO A 177 -5.03 -11.44 21.31
C PRO A 177 -5.10 -12.96 21.54
N ALA A 178 -5.30 -13.37 22.79
CA ALA A 178 -5.33 -14.78 23.17
C ALA A 178 -6.62 -15.52 22.73
N ASP A 179 -7.62 -14.81 22.20
CA ASP A 179 -8.82 -15.45 21.64
C ASP A 179 -8.54 -16.18 20.33
N GLU A 180 -7.45 -15.86 19.64
CA GLU A 180 -6.99 -16.56 18.43
C GLU A 180 -7.96 -16.51 17.25
N ILE A 181 -8.98 -15.63 17.34
CA ILE A 181 -10.00 -15.45 16.32
C ILE A 181 -10.61 -14.04 16.37
N VAL A 182 -10.95 -13.52 15.19
CA VAL A 182 -11.95 -12.47 15.01
C VAL A 182 -12.98 -12.96 14.01
N THR A 183 -14.26 -12.75 14.29
CA THR A 183 -15.37 -13.16 13.41
C THR A 183 -16.22 -11.95 13.04
N PHE A 184 -16.27 -11.68 11.74
CA PHE A 184 -17.19 -10.75 11.11
C PHE A 184 -18.45 -11.51 10.73
N ARG A 185 -19.60 -11.07 11.23
CA ARG A 185 -20.91 -11.71 11.12
C ARG A 185 -21.96 -10.70 10.72
N ASP A 186 -23.19 -11.16 10.53
CA ASP A 186 -24.31 -10.33 10.06
C ASP A 186 -23.96 -9.57 8.77
N ILE A 187 -23.27 -10.27 7.85
CA ILE A 187 -22.82 -9.67 6.59
C ILE A 187 -24.05 -9.26 5.78
N VAL A 188 -24.14 -7.98 5.45
CA VAL A 188 -25.16 -7.43 4.56
C VAL A 188 -24.46 -6.74 3.40
N MET A 189 -24.79 -7.15 2.18
CA MET A 189 -24.30 -6.53 0.97
C MET A 189 -25.43 -6.13 0.04
N GLU A 190 -25.36 -4.90 -0.44
CA GLU A 190 -26.23 -4.39 -1.49
C GLU A 190 -25.35 -3.98 -2.68
N CYS A 191 -25.71 -4.42 -3.87
CA CYS A 191 -25.04 -4.12 -5.11
C CYS A 191 -26.03 -3.41 -6.04
N ASP A 192 -25.70 -2.19 -6.48
CA ASP A 192 -26.59 -1.32 -7.26
C ASP A 192 -28.03 -1.21 -6.72
N GLY A 193 -28.20 -1.17 -5.39
CA GLY A 193 -29.51 -1.04 -4.75
C GLY A 193 -30.27 -2.36 -4.52
N ILE A 194 -29.64 -3.51 -4.82
CA ILE A 194 -30.24 -4.85 -4.70
C ILE A 194 -29.42 -5.67 -3.70
N ASP A 195 -30.09 -6.39 -2.80
CA ASP A 195 -29.42 -7.35 -1.91
C ASP A 195 -28.69 -8.41 -2.76
N CYS A 196 -27.37 -8.47 -2.60
CA CYS A 196 -26.47 -9.37 -3.30
C CYS A 196 -25.66 -10.23 -2.31
N THR A 197 -26.04 -10.26 -1.03
CA THR A 197 -25.27 -10.91 0.05
C THR A 197 -24.92 -12.37 -0.27
N GLN A 198 -25.87 -13.11 -0.84
CA GLN A 198 -25.69 -14.53 -1.15
C GLN A 198 -25.08 -14.79 -2.53
N ASP A 199 -24.95 -13.76 -3.36
CA ASP A 199 -24.42 -13.85 -4.71
C ASP A 199 -22.91 -13.55 -4.77
N VAL A 200 -22.37 -12.89 -3.74
CA VAL A 200 -20.95 -12.57 -3.61
C VAL A 200 -20.16 -13.85 -3.37
N VAL A 201 -19.12 -14.06 -4.17
CA VAL A 201 -18.24 -15.22 -4.04
C VAL A 201 -17.00 -14.82 -3.25
N TRP A 202 -16.95 -15.19 -1.98
CA TRP A 202 -15.80 -14.93 -1.12
C TRP A 202 -14.67 -15.94 -1.36
N SER A 203 -13.42 -15.47 -1.26
CA SER A 203 -12.22 -16.29 -1.32
C SER A 203 -11.29 -15.95 -0.15
N ALA A 204 -10.90 -16.97 0.61
CA ALA A 204 -9.88 -16.84 1.65
C ALA A 204 -8.48 -16.82 1.03
N LYS A 205 -7.63 -15.94 1.54
CA LYS A 205 -6.25 -15.73 1.09
C LYS A 205 -5.33 -15.49 2.29
N ILE A 206 -4.06 -15.79 2.07
CA ILE A 206 -2.98 -15.59 3.05
C ILE A 206 -1.88 -14.81 2.31
N LYS A 207 -1.51 -13.65 2.87
CA LYS A 207 -0.38 -12.84 2.45
C LYS A 207 0.86 -13.17 3.30
N ASP A 208 0.65 -13.37 4.59
CA ASP A 208 1.66 -13.77 5.56
C ASP A 208 1.10 -14.86 6.48
N ASP A 209 1.72 -16.03 6.45
CA ASP A 209 1.31 -17.22 7.21
C ASP A 209 1.87 -17.26 8.64
N ASN A 210 2.53 -16.20 9.11
CA ASN A 210 3.01 -16.08 10.47
C ASN A 210 1.88 -16.34 11.48
N CYS A 211 2.17 -17.09 12.53
CA CYS A 211 1.19 -17.51 13.54
C CYS A 211 0.03 -18.32 12.97
N ASN A 212 0.24 -19.08 11.87
CA ASN A 212 -0.83 -19.81 11.18
C ASN A 212 -2.03 -18.91 10.82
N MET A 213 -1.77 -17.66 10.46
CA MET A 213 -2.82 -16.72 10.06
C MET A 213 -3.63 -17.26 8.87
N ALA A 214 -4.95 -17.32 9.03
CA ALA A 214 -5.84 -17.86 8.01
C ALA A 214 -7.23 -17.20 8.08
N ALA A 215 -7.79 -16.90 6.90
CA ALA A 215 -9.18 -16.52 6.76
C ALA A 215 -10.05 -17.76 6.50
N HIS A 216 -11.26 -17.77 7.06
CA HIS A 216 -12.25 -18.83 6.87
C HIS A 216 -13.60 -18.21 6.53
N ILE A 217 -14.29 -18.80 5.56
CA ILE A 217 -15.61 -18.37 5.10
C ILE A 217 -16.59 -19.47 5.45
N SER A 218 -17.70 -19.09 6.09
CA SER A 218 -18.81 -20.00 6.40
C SER A 218 -19.50 -20.49 5.12
N ASP A 219 -20.05 -21.72 5.16
CA ASP A 219 -20.69 -22.35 4.00
C ASP A 219 -21.89 -21.54 3.44
N ASP A 220 -22.53 -20.71 4.27
CA ASP A 220 -23.69 -19.88 3.92
C ASP A 220 -23.34 -18.39 3.71
N ASN A 221 -22.04 -18.06 3.65
CA ASN A 221 -21.53 -16.69 3.51
C ASN A 221 -22.02 -15.71 4.60
N SER A 222 -22.53 -16.20 5.74
CA SER A 222 -23.05 -15.34 6.82
C SER A 222 -21.94 -14.78 7.72
N GLU A 223 -20.81 -15.46 7.75
CA GLU A 223 -19.65 -15.17 8.58
C GLU A 223 -18.33 -15.35 7.83
N ILE A 224 -17.38 -14.47 8.15
CA ILE A 224 -15.97 -14.56 7.78
C ILE A 224 -15.15 -14.42 9.05
N SER A 225 -14.23 -15.33 9.29
CA SER A 225 -13.32 -15.27 10.44
C SER A 225 -11.87 -15.25 10.02
N ILE A 226 -11.02 -14.66 10.85
CA ILE A 226 -9.57 -14.73 10.72
C ILE A 226 -9.02 -15.31 12.02
N THR A 227 -8.21 -16.36 11.92
CA THR A 227 -7.62 -17.07 13.06
C THR A 227 -6.11 -16.95 13.07
N TRP A 228 -5.50 -17.11 14.24
CA TRP A 228 -4.06 -17.22 14.45
C TRP A 228 -3.75 -18.15 15.64
N ASP A 229 -2.48 -18.45 15.88
CA ASP A 229 -2.01 -19.27 17.00
C ASP A 229 -0.89 -18.54 17.73
N THR A 230 -1.19 -18.11 18.96
CA THR A 230 -0.28 -17.31 19.81
C THR A 230 0.85 -18.14 20.41
N THR A 231 0.79 -19.47 20.29
CA THR A 231 1.75 -20.40 20.90
C THR A 231 2.91 -20.77 19.98
N LEU A 232 2.83 -20.40 18.70
CA LEU A 232 3.85 -20.71 17.71
C LEU A 232 5.07 -19.79 17.82
N GLU A 233 6.21 -20.31 17.38
CA GLU A 233 7.39 -19.50 17.09
C GLU A 233 7.07 -18.58 15.90
N SER A 234 7.33 -17.29 16.06
CA SER A 234 7.11 -16.30 15.03
C SER A 234 8.36 -16.12 14.20
N LYS A 235 8.20 -16.00 12.88
CA LYS A 235 9.32 -15.57 12.03
C LYS A 235 9.78 -14.13 12.34
N TYR A 236 8.99 -13.41 13.14
CA TYR A 236 9.29 -12.07 13.62
C TYR A 236 9.99 -12.02 14.99
N ASP A 237 10.20 -13.16 15.66
CA ASP A 237 10.89 -13.22 16.96
C ASP A 237 12.36 -12.79 16.87
N VAL A 238 12.94 -12.81 15.67
CA VAL A 238 14.34 -12.42 15.43
C VAL A 238 14.53 -10.91 15.27
N PHE A 239 13.44 -10.15 15.14
CA PHE A 239 13.50 -8.69 14.95
C PHE A 239 13.41 -7.99 16.29
N SER A 240 14.16 -6.90 16.43
CA SER A 240 13.99 -5.98 17.55
C SER A 240 12.63 -5.28 17.48
N ARG A 241 12.16 -4.77 18.62
CA ARG A 241 10.92 -3.98 18.66
C ARG A 241 10.97 -2.77 17.74
N GLN A 242 12.13 -2.13 17.61
CA GLN A 242 12.28 -0.98 16.71
C GLN A 242 12.11 -1.41 15.25
N GLU A 243 12.76 -2.49 14.82
CA GLU A 243 12.59 -3.00 13.45
C GLU A 243 11.12 -3.38 13.17
N LEU A 244 10.43 -3.98 14.14
CA LEU A 244 8.99 -4.26 14.01
C LEU A 244 8.15 -2.99 13.89
N PHE A 245 8.48 -1.93 14.62
CA PHE A 245 7.82 -0.65 14.44
C PHE A 245 8.13 -0.06 13.07
N ASP A 246 9.38 -0.01 12.65
CA ASP A 246 9.78 0.56 11.37
C ASP A 246 9.07 -0.14 10.20
N MET A 247 8.93 -1.48 10.24
CA MET A 247 8.20 -2.25 9.21
C MET A 247 6.68 -2.02 9.21
N ASN A 248 6.07 -1.77 10.37
CA ASN A 248 4.61 -1.68 10.48
C ASN A 248 4.09 -0.24 10.38
N TYR A 249 4.95 0.74 10.59
CA TYR A 249 4.61 2.16 10.73
C TYR A 249 5.20 3.01 9.61
N HIS A 250 4.90 2.66 8.36
CA HIS A 250 5.28 3.46 7.21
C HIS A 250 4.27 4.60 6.93
N GLY A 251 4.78 5.83 6.75
CA GLY A 251 4.01 7.01 6.35
C GLY A 251 3.85 8.07 7.46
N ASN A 252 3.55 9.31 7.06
CA ASN A 252 3.48 10.47 7.96
C ASN A 252 2.46 10.36 9.12
N TRP A 253 1.52 9.40 9.06
CA TRP A 253 0.56 9.14 10.13
C TRP A 253 1.20 8.45 11.35
N ALA A 254 2.27 7.68 11.15
CA ALA A 254 3.04 7.06 12.24
C ALA A 254 3.71 8.09 13.15
N LEU A 255 4.22 9.18 12.55
CA LEU A 255 4.82 10.30 13.27
C LEU A 255 3.80 11.03 14.16
N ALA A 256 2.52 11.02 13.77
CA ALA A 256 1.44 11.69 14.51
C ALA A 256 0.93 10.89 15.72
N MET A 257 1.27 9.59 15.84
CA MET A 257 0.94 8.76 17.01
C MET A 257 1.90 8.96 18.20
N ASP A 258 2.81 9.94 18.11
CA ASP A 258 3.63 10.46 19.23
C ASP A 258 4.30 9.36 20.07
N LEU A 259 4.91 8.38 19.39
CA LEU A 259 6.00 7.58 19.98
C LEU A 259 7.27 8.44 19.97
N ASP A 260 7.23 9.50 20.76
CA ASP A 260 8.09 10.69 20.73
C ASP A 260 9.61 10.37 20.70
N GLU A 261 10.29 10.96 19.71
CA GLU A 261 11.76 11.08 19.60
C GLU A 261 12.41 11.73 20.85
N ASN A 262 11.64 12.39 21.72
CA ASN A 262 12.17 13.07 22.91
C ASN A 262 12.50 12.17 24.12
N LEU A 263 12.25 10.86 24.07
CA LEU A 263 12.60 9.94 25.16
C LEU A 263 14.03 9.38 25.09
N LEU A 264 14.78 9.66 24.02
CA LEU A 264 16.21 9.32 23.89
C LEU A 264 17.15 10.22 24.72
N ALA A 265 16.61 11.21 25.45
CA ALA A 265 17.40 12.16 26.22
C ALA A 265 17.56 11.83 27.73
N LEU A 266 16.88 10.80 28.26
CA LEU A 266 16.85 10.54 29.71
C LEU A 266 17.87 9.52 30.23
N ASP A 267 18.45 8.69 29.36
CA ASP A 267 19.67 7.95 29.69
C ASP A 267 20.82 8.64 28.96
N GLY A 268 21.69 9.32 29.71
CA GLY A 268 22.84 10.09 29.23
C GLY A 268 23.94 9.28 28.51
N VAL A 269 23.56 8.22 27.82
CA VAL A 269 24.38 7.47 26.88
C VAL A 269 23.72 7.63 25.51
N ARG A 270 24.17 8.64 24.75
CA ARG A 270 24.05 8.58 23.28
C ARG A 270 24.86 7.38 22.83
N LEU A 271 24.20 6.24 22.66
CA LEU A 271 24.73 5.23 21.75
C LEU A 271 24.41 5.75 20.34
N PRO A 272 25.42 5.91 19.46
CA PRO A 272 25.12 6.16 18.06
C PRO A 272 24.23 5.00 17.57
N THR A 273 23.10 5.34 16.96
CA THR A 273 22.38 4.40 16.11
C THR A 273 23.40 3.84 15.12
N PRO A 274 23.61 2.52 15.06
CA PRO A 274 24.55 2.00 14.09
C PRO A 274 23.87 2.15 12.73
N VAL A 275 24.42 3.03 11.88
CA VAL A 275 24.46 2.77 10.44
C VAL A 275 24.70 1.27 10.29
N HIS A 276 23.94 0.57 9.45
CA HIS A 276 24.28 -0.78 9.04
C HIS A 276 25.15 -0.66 7.78
N PRO A 277 26.46 -0.32 7.88
CA PRO A 277 27.29 -0.01 6.72
C PRO A 277 27.38 -1.18 5.74
N ILE A 278 27.03 -2.40 6.18
CA ILE A 278 26.92 -3.59 5.33
C ILE A 278 25.69 -3.52 4.42
N LYS A 279 24.52 -3.11 4.93
CA LYS A 279 23.26 -3.07 4.16
C LYS A 279 23.26 -1.91 3.15
N CYS A 280 23.54 -0.69 3.62
CA CYS A 280 23.71 0.49 2.77
C CYS A 280 24.70 0.27 1.60
N THR A 281 25.81 -0.45 1.82
CA THR A 281 26.76 -0.76 0.73
C THR A 281 26.19 -1.75 -0.29
N ALA A 282 25.39 -2.72 0.16
CA ALA A 282 24.75 -3.68 -0.72
C ALA A 282 23.68 -3.00 -1.59
N ASP A 283 22.86 -2.13 -1.00
CA ASP A 283 21.80 -1.44 -1.75
C ASP A 283 22.37 -0.45 -2.76
N LEU A 284 23.45 0.26 -2.41
CA LEU A 284 24.18 1.11 -3.38
C LEU A 284 24.79 0.31 -4.53
N ALA A 285 25.20 -0.93 -4.29
CA ALA A 285 25.71 -1.79 -5.35
C ALA A 285 24.60 -2.25 -6.32
N LEU A 286 23.38 -2.47 -5.80
CA LEU A 286 22.20 -2.77 -6.61
C LEU A 286 21.82 -1.56 -7.48
N ILE A 287 21.74 -0.38 -6.89
CA ILE A 287 21.47 0.88 -7.62
C ILE A 287 22.51 1.10 -8.73
N ALA A 288 23.79 0.87 -8.45
CA ALA A 288 24.85 1.04 -9.44
C ALA A 288 24.70 0.09 -10.63
N GLU A 289 24.26 -1.16 -10.40
CA GLU A 289 23.99 -2.12 -11.48
C GLU A 289 22.73 -1.73 -12.27
N ASP A 290 21.67 -1.22 -11.62
CA ASP A 290 20.49 -0.75 -12.33
C ASP A 290 20.77 0.46 -13.22
N VAL A 291 21.59 1.41 -12.73
CA VAL A 291 22.04 2.56 -13.54
C VAL A 291 22.79 2.08 -14.79
N LYS A 292 23.59 1.03 -14.66
CA LYS A 292 24.31 0.44 -15.78
C LYS A 292 23.36 -0.23 -16.76
N ASN A 293 22.45 -1.07 -16.27
CA ASN A 293 21.43 -1.73 -17.09
C ASN A 293 20.57 -0.70 -17.83
N GLY A 294 20.19 0.39 -17.17
CA GLY A 294 19.34 1.41 -17.76
C GLY A 294 20.04 2.24 -18.83
N LYS A 295 21.36 2.47 -18.70
CA LYS A 295 22.18 3.06 -19.78
C LYS A 295 22.24 2.14 -21.01
N ASP A 296 22.31 0.83 -20.79
CA ASP A 296 22.29 -0.14 -21.88
C ASP A 296 20.93 -0.10 -22.61
N GLU A 297 19.81 -0.04 -21.88
CA GLU A 297 18.48 0.09 -22.49
C GLU A 297 18.29 1.42 -23.25
N VAL A 298 18.76 2.55 -22.72
CA VAL A 298 18.73 3.84 -23.44
C VAL A 298 19.49 3.76 -24.77
N THR A 299 20.62 3.03 -24.80
CA THR A 299 21.39 2.84 -26.02
C THR A 299 20.61 2.02 -27.05
N LYS A 300 19.87 0.99 -26.63
CA LYS A 300 19.02 0.19 -27.52
C LYS A 300 17.86 1.02 -28.07
N ILE A 301 17.20 1.81 -27.23
CA ILE A 301 16.14 2.76 -27.63
C ILE A 301 16.66 3.70 -28.73
N GLU A 302 17.86 4.27 -28.59
CA GLU A 302 18.45 5.15 -29.60
C GLU A 302 18.65 4.44 -30.96
N VAL A 303 18.93 3.14 -30.97
CA VAL A 303 19.14 2.34 -32.19
C VAL A 303 17.80 1.90 -32.79
N ASP A 304 16.92 1.33 -31.98
CA ASP A 304 15.73 0.62 -32.45
C ASP A 304 14.54 1.57 -32.69
N CYS A 305 14.56 2.77 -32.09
CA CYS A 305 13.52 3.77 -32.26
C CYS A 305 13.84 4.88 -33.30
N ASP A 306 14.98 4.84 -34.00
CA ASP A 306 15.43 5.92 -34.92
C ASP A 306 14.46 6.20 -36.10
N LYS A 307 13.56 5.26 -36.48
CA LYS A 307 12.78 5.39 -37.73
C LYS A 307 11.31 4.93 -37.70
N THR A 308 10.88 4.05 -36.80
CA THR A 308 9.49 3.54 -36.73
C THR A 308 9.15 3.06 -35.33
N ARG A 309 7.86 3.01 -34.97
CA ARG A 309 7.36 2.25 -33.80
C ARG A 309 7.45 0.75 -34.09
N SER A 310 8.67 0.23 -34.21
CA SER A 310 8.89 -1.22 -34.30
C SER A 310 8.45 -1.87 -32.99
N SER A 311 8.11 -3.16 -33.05
CA SER A 311 7.95 -3.99 -31.84
C SER A 311 9.17 -3.89 -30.93
N ASP A 312 10.34 -3.73 -31.52
CA ASP A 312 11.63 -3.71 -30.84
C ASP A 312 11.79 -2.41 -30.03
N CYS A 313 11.45 -1.26 -30.63
CA CYS A 313 11.38 0.02 -29.91
C CYS A 313 10.42 -0.01 -28.71
N ILE A 314 9.26 -0.67 -28.84
CA ILE A 314 8.30 -0.81 -27.74
C ILE A 314 8.85 -1.72 -26.64
N ALA A 315 9.52 -2.81 -27.02
CA ALA A 315 10.13 -3.74 -26.09
C ALA A 315 11.25 -3.05 -25.28
N ASP A 316 12.11 -2.27 -25.94
CA ASP A 316 13.21 -1.55 -25.29
C ASP A 316 12.69 -0.43 -24.37
N LEU A 317 11.65 0.31 -24.78
CA LEU A 317 10.99 1.28 -23.92
C LEU A 317 10.39 0.62 -22.67
N THR A 318 9.77 -0.55 -22.83
CA THR A 318 9.20 -1.32 -21.71
C THR A 318 10.29 -1.82 -20.77
N ALA A 319 11.41 -2.32 -21.32
CA ALA A 319 12.56 -2.75 -20.55
C ALA A 319 13.19 -1.59 -19.76
N PHE A 320 13.32 -0.43 -20.40
CA PHE A 320 13.82 0.79 -19.76
C PHE A 320 12.93 1.23 -18.59
N MET A 321 11.60 1.24 -18.74
CA MET A 321 10.68 1.54 -17.63
C MET A 321 10.87 0.57 -16.46
N GLY A 322 11.00 -0.73 -16.73
CA GLY A 322 11.23 -1.73 -15.69
C GLY A 322 12.54 -1.50 -14.92
N VAL A 323 13.59 -1.02 -15.59
CA VAL A 323 14.84 -0.66 -14.91
C VAL A 323 14.68 0.60 -14.06
N VAL A 324 13.93 1.60 -14.52
CA VAL A 324 13.63 2.82 -13.73
C VAL A 324 12.86 2.46 -12.46
N ASP A 325 11.82 1.62 -12.55
CA ASP A 325 11.03 1.18 -11.39
C ASP A 325 11.88 0.38 -10.39
N THR A 326 12.73 -0.51 -10.90
CA THR A 326 13.66 -1.28 -10.04
C THR A 326 14.66 -0.36 -9.34
N SER A 327 15.22 0.61 -10.08
CA SER A 327 16.16 1.60 -9.54
C SER A 327 15.52 2.44 -8.44
N LEU A 328 14.26 2.85 -8.63
CA LEU A 328 13.47 3.57 -7.64
C LEU A 328 13.31 2.75 -6.36
N GLY A 329 12.90 1.49 -6.47
CA GLY A 329 12.75 0.59 -5.31
C GLY A 329 14.05 0.41 -4.53
N HIS A 330 15.17 0.21 -5.22
CA HIS A 330 16.47 0.10 -4.56
C HIS A 330 16.94 1.44 -3.96
N ALA A 331 16.68 2.57 -4.61
CA ALA A 331 17.00 3.90 -4.09
C ALA A 331 16.21 4.22 -2.81
N THR A 332 14.92 3.89 -2.76
CA THR A 332 14.09 4.04 -1.55
C THR A 332 14.58 3.12 -0.43
N THR A 333 15.00 1.90 -0.75
CA THR A 333 15.56 0.96 0.25
C THR A 333 16.90 1.47 0.78
N ALA A 334 17.81 1.89 -0.10
CA ALA A 334 19.10 2.46 0.28
C ALA A 334 18.94 3.74 1.12
N LEU A 335 17.94 4.57 0.82
CA LEU A 335 17.61 5.74 1.64
C LEU A 335 17.33 5.29 3.08
N SER A 336 16.39 4.35 3.26
CA SER A 336 16.06 3.80 4.58
C SER A 336 17.27 3.21 5.29
N ASP A 337 18.14 2.49 4.57
CA ASP A 337 19.27 1.77 5.15
C ASP A 337 20.52 2.64 5.38
N CYS A 338 20.62 3.79 4.70
CA CYS A 338 21.76 4.71 4.77
C CYS A 338 21.51 5.94 5.64
N THR A 339 20.25 6.33 5.90
CA THR A 339 19.95 7.52 6.72
C THR A 339 19.71 7.13 8.18
N ASP A 340 20.56 7.63 9.10
CA ASP A 340 20.37 7.46 10.55
C ASP A 340 19.61 8.62 11.21
N GLY A 341 19.11 9.56 10.42
CA GLY A 341 18.39 10.76 10.87
C GLY A 341 19.28 11.90 11.38
N THR A 342 20.62 11.76 11.40
CA THR A 342 21.50 12.75 12.07
C THR A 342 22.37 13.60 11.12
N ASP A 343 22.60 13.16 9.88
CA ASP A 343 23.31 13.95 8.87
C ASP A 343 22.31 14.71 7.98
N SER A 344 22.12 16.00 8.29
CA SER A 344 21.17 16.86 7.59
C SER A 344 21.52 17.03 6.12
N ASP A 345 22.81 17.03 5.77
CA ASP A 345 23.24 17.30 4.40
C ASP A 345 23.06 16.05 3.55
N CYS A 346 23.39 14.87 4.10
CA CYS A 346 23.12 13.59 3.45
C CYS A 346 21.62 13.36 3.21
N ASN A 347 20.80 13.63 4.22
CA ASN A 347 19.34 13.51 4.12
C ASN A 347 18.77 14.49 3.08
N VAL A 348 19.32 15.71 2.97
CA VAL A 348 18.89 16.70 1.97
C VAL A 348 19.25 16.24 0.56
N ASP A 349 20.46 15.75 0.34
CA ASP A 349 20.90 15.26 -0.97
C ASP A 349 20.09 14.05 -1.41
N LEU A 350 19.87 13.10 -0.51
CA LEU A 350 19.08 11.90 -0.77
C LEU A 350 17.58 12.19 -1.02
N ASN A 351 16.97 13.09 -0.25
CA ASN A 351 15.60 13.53 -0.52
C ASN A 351 15.49 14.29 -1.86
N THR A 352 16.52 15.07 -2.22
CA THR A 352 16.58 15.75 -3.52
C THR A 352 16.62 14.74 -4.66
N VAL A 353 17.33 13.62 -4.48
CA VAL A 353 17.39 12.53 -5.46
C VAL A 353 16.02 11.88 -5.62
N VAL A 354 15.35 11.52 -4.53
CA VAL A 354 14.00 10.91 -4.59
C VAL A 354 13.01 11.85 -5.28
N ALA A 355 12.97 13.12 -4.88
CA ALA A 355 12.08 14.11 -5.49
C ALA A 355 12.38 14.32 -6.99
N THR A 356 13.65 14.24 -7.38
CA THR A 356 14.04 14.30 -8.78
C THR A 356 13.62 13.04 -9.54
N LEU A 357 13.76 11.86 -8.96
CA LEU A 357 13.33 10.60 -9.57
C LEU A 357 11.80 10.54 -9.75
N GLU A 358 11.02 11.04 -8.79
CA GLU A 358 9.56 11.17 -8.91
C GLU A 358 9.15 12.13 -10.03
N THR A 359 9.80 13.30 -10.09
CA THR A 359 9.58 14.29 -11.16
C THR A 359 9.87 13.67 -12.51
N VAL A 360 10.97 12.91 -12.60
CA VAL A 360 11.39 12.31 -13.85
C VAL A 360 10.51 11.13 -14.27
N SER A 361 10.04 10.31 -13.32
CA SER A 361 9.02 9.29 -13.59
C SER A 361 7.77 9.93 -14.21
N THR A 362 7.32 11.05 -13.63
CA THR A 362 6.18 11.83 -14.14
C THR A 362 6.44 12.39 -15.55
N ASP A 363 7.61 12.95 -15.81
CA ASP A 363 8.00 13.47 -17.12
C ASP A 363 8.07 12.35 -18.17
N LEU A 364 8.51 11.16 -17.78
CA LEU A 364 8.60 9.99 -18.64
C LEU A 364 7.22 9.43 -18.98
N GLU A 365 6.32 9.34 -17.99
CA GLU A 365 4.91 9.01 -18.21
C GLU A 365 4.24 10.02 -19.15
N GLN A 366 4.45 11.32 -18.92
CA GLN A 366 3.89 12.36 -19.77
C GLN A 366 4.46 12.31 -21.19
N ALA A 367 5.76 12.04 -21.33
CA ALA A 367 6.38 11.84 -22.64
C ALA A 367 5.70 10.66 -23.37
N LEU A 368 5.49 9.52 -22.71
CA LEU A 368 4.82 8.35 -23.28
C LEU A 368 3.35 8.63 -23.66
N VAL A 369 2.63 9.42 -22.87
CA VAL A 369 1.25 9.87 -23.17
C VAL A 369 1.21 10.82 -24.37
N ASP A 370 2.21 11.69 -24.51
CA ASP A 370 2.31 12.64 -25.61
C ASP A 370 2.77 11.97 -26.92
N CYS A 371 3.55 10.89 -26.83
CA CYS A 371 4.14 10.18 -27.97
C CYS A 371 3.15 9.84 -29.10
N PRO A 372 1.90 9.36 -28.85
CA PRO A 372 0.84 9.22 -29.85
C PRO A 372 0.57 10.44 -30.73
N SER A 373 0.79 11.65 -30.21
CA SER A 373 0.45 12.93 -30.86
C SER A 373 1.64 13.69 -31.45
N LYS A 374 2.88 13.29 -31.13
CA LYS A 374 4.13 13.93 -31.59
C LYS A 374 4.85 13.08 -32.64
N ASP A 375 5.81 13.69 -33.33
CA ASP A 375 6.76 12.91 -34.15
C ASP A 375 7.50 11.93 -33.23
N ILE A 376 7.60 10.67 -33.64
CA ILE A 376 8.26 9.63 -32.85
C ILE A 376 9.70 10.00 -32.50
N LYS A 377 10.39 10.75 -33.36
CA LYS A 377 11.76 11.21 -33.11
C LYS A 377 11.83 12.19 -31.95
N ASP A 378 10.84 13.07 -31.82
CA ASP A 378 10.78 14.02 -30.72
C ASP A 378 10.44 13.30 -29.41
N CYS A 379 9.50 12.35 -29.45
CA CYS A 379 9.16 11.48 -28.32
C CYS A 379 10.36 10.65 -27.83
N VAL A 380 11.06 9.97 -28.73
CA VAL A 380 12.25 9.15 -28.39
C VAL A 380 13.36 10.04 -27.84
N LYS A 381 13.56 11.22 -28.42
CA LYS A 381 14.51 12.20 -27.93
C LYS A 381 14.16 12.68 -26.52
N ASP A 382 12.89 12.94 -26.24
CA ASP A 382 12.41 13.33 -24.91
C ASP A 382 12.69 12.19 -23.91
N VAL A 383 12.26 10.96 -24.20
CA VAL A 383 12.52 9.77 -23.35
C VAL A 383 14.01 9.55 -23.10
N VAL A 384 14.84 9.64 -24.14
CA VAL A 384 16.30 9.47 -24.03
C VAL A 384 16.94 10.59 -23.20
N ASN A 385 16.52 11.85 -23.38
CA ASN A 385 17.04 12.97 -22.59
C ASN A 385 16.62 12.86 -21.12
N THR A 386 15.38 12.47 -20.88
CA THR A 386 14.82 12.19 -19.57
C THR A 386 15.60 11.06 -18.91
N GLY A 387 15.81 9.92 -19.57
CA GLY A 387 16.61 8.81 -19.06
C GLY A 387 18.07 9.16 -18.78
N LYS A 388 18.71 9.97 -19.63
CA LYS A 388 20.06 10.49 -19.35
C LYS A 388 20.09 11.35 -18.09
N THR A 389 19.04 12.13 -17.85
CA THR A 389 18.88 12.94 -16.64
C THR A 389 18.72 12.04 -15.41
N ILE A 390 17.88 10.99 -15.48
CA ILE A 390 17.74 9.98 -14.40
C ILE A 390 19.10 9.45 -13.99
N PHE A 391 19.88 8.91 -14.95
CA PHE A 391 21.13 8.25 -14.60
C PHE A 391 22.23 9.21 -14.16
N SER A 392 22.16 10.49 -14.55
CA SER A 392 23.02 11.52 -13.99
C SER A 392 22.68 11.74 -12.51
N VAL A 393 21.40 11.93 -12.20
CA VAL A 393 20.91 12.20 -10.84
C VAL A 393 21.17 11.01 -9.91
N ILE A 394 20.92 9.79 -10.36
CA ILE A 394 21.26 8.59 -9.56
C ILE A 394 22.77 8.48 -9.38
N GLY A 395 23.56 8.82 -10.39
CA GLY A 395 25.02 8.89 -10.27
C GLY A 395 25.48 9.87 -9.19
N ASP A 396 24.91 11.07 -9.19
CA ASP A 396 25.18 12.10 -8.19
C ASP A 396 24.73 11.65 -6.79
N ALA A 397 23.58 10.95 -6.70
CA ALA A 397 23.09 10.34 -5.47
C ALA A 397 24.07 9.33 -4.89
N VAL A 398 24.54 8.40 -5.71
CA VAL A 398 25.48 7.36 -5.29
C VAL A 398 26.80 7.98 -4.80
N GLU A 399 27.28 9.04 -5.45
CA GLU A 399 28.47 9.77 -4.99
C GLU A 399 28.22 10.56 -3.70
N ALA A 400 27.04 11.17 -3.54
CA ALA A 400 26.65 11.83 -2.29
C ALA A 400 26.61 10.82 -1.13
N VAL A 401 25.97 9.66 -1.30
CA VAL A 401 25.92 8.62 -0.26
C VAL A 401 27.30 8.05 0.05
N LYS A 402 28.16 7.85 -0.96
CA LYS A 402 29.56 7.47 -0.73
C LYS A 402 30.31 8.52 0.09
N ALA A 403 30.06 9.80 -0.16
CA ALA A 403 30.64 10.89 0.61
C ALA A 403 30.13 10.91 2.05
N CYS A 404 28.85 10.58 2.30
CA CYS A 404 28.29 10.44 3.65
C CYS A 404 28.93 9.30 4.47
N LYS A 405 29.55 8.32 3.81
CA LYS A 405 30.21 7.17 4.44
C LYS A 405 31.66 7.46 4.87
N ALA A 406 32.27 8.54 4.37
CA ALA A 406 33.68 8.89 4.56
C ALA A 406 33.88 9.89 5.70
#